data_AF-A0A2S5KN66-F1
#
_entry.id   AF-A0A2S5KN66-F1
#
_cell.length_a   1.000
_cell.length_b   1.000
_cell.length_c   1.000
_cell.angle_alpha   90.00
_cell.angle_beta   90.00
_cell.angle_gamma   90.00
#
_symmetry.space_group_name_H-M   'P 1'
#
loop_
_entity.id
_entity.type
_entity.pdbx_description
1 polymer ?
#
loop_
_entity_poly.entity_id
_entity_poly.type
_entity_poly.pdbx_seq_one_letter_code
_entity_poly.pdbx_strand_id
1 'polypeptide(L)'
;MAADGKVRIVPSILDRLLDDDPGDHTLAAQDPAFNLRQMRASVRRDLEDLLNSRVSWQTWPEAYTELQQSLLSYGLPDFSIMPVSSQDARQRLCRIVEDTIRKFEPRFADVRVEVAEEGGLATTLRLRINAVMYAIPVPEEVSFDTELEPVTLGLRLLEKL
;
A
#
# COMPACT_ATOMS: atom_id res chain seq x y z
N MET A 1 -32.26 -11.31 -22.65
CA MET A 1 -31.37 -12.30 -22.00
C MET A 1 -29.98 -11.71 -21.96
N ALA A 2 -29.64 -10.99 -20.88
CA ALA A 2 -28.30 -10.44 -20.70
C ALA A 2 -27.40 -11.54 -20.11
N ALA A 3 -26.27 -11.80 -20.75
CA ALA A 3 -25.23 -12.66 -20.20
C ALA A 3 -24.68 -11.97 -18.93
N ASP A 4 -24.93 -12.57 -17.77
CA ASP A 4 -24.27 -12.23 -16.51
C ASP A 4 -22.81 -12.65 -16.64
N GLY A 5 -22.01 -11.78 -17.26
CA GLY A 5 -20.58 -11.95 -17.37
C GLY A 5 -19.97 -11.80 -15.98
N LYS A 6 -19.81 -12.91 -15.25
CA LYS A 6 -19.00 -12.98 -14.03
C LYS A 6 -17.65 -12.36 -14.33
N VAL A 7 -17.48 -11.11 -13.93
CA VAL A 7 -16.22 -10.42 -14.14
C VAL A 7 -15.18 -11.06 -13.25
N ARG A 8 -14.11 -11.53 -13.89
CA ARG A 8 -13.00 -12.18 -13.22
C ARG A 8 -12.01 -11.11 -12.80
N ILE A 9 -11.80 -11.00 -11.50
CA ILE A 9 -10.68 -10.25 -10.94
C ILE A 9 -9.44 -11.10 -11.21
N VAL A 10 -8.44 -10.48 -11.80
CA VAL A 10 -7.20 -11.16 -12.18
C VAL A 10 -6.16 -10.88 -11.09
N PRO A 11 -5.62 -11.91 -10.42
CA PRO A 11 -4.58 -11.72 -9.40
C PRO A 11 -3.31 -11.11 -10.00
N SER A 12 -2.50 -10.43 -9.17
CA SER A 12 -1.20 -9.91 -9.61
C SER A 12 -0.26 -11.06 -10.00
N ILE A 13 0.84 -10.75 -10.68
CA ILE A 13 1.86 -11.77 -10.98
C ILE A 13 2.44 -12.34 -9.69
N LEU A 14 2.64 -11.50 -8.67
CA LEU A 14 3.15 -11.95 -7.37
C LEU A 14 2.17 -12.91 -6.71
N ASP A 15 0.87 -12.61 -6.69
CA ASP A 15 -0.13 -13.50 -6.09
C ASP A 15 -0.29 -14.85 -6.82
N ARG A 16 0.15 -14.93 -8.09
CA ARG A 16 0.16 -16.19 -8.85
C ARG A 16 1.43 -17.02 -8.63
N LEU A 17 2.49 -16.40 -8.12
CA LEU A 17 3.81 -17.01 -7.95
C LEU A 17 4.18 -17.24 -6.48
N LEU A 18 3.66 -16.41 -5.58
CA LEU A 18 3.84 -16.53 -4.15
C LEU A 18 2.84 -17.56 -3.62
N ASP A 19 3.39 -18.55 -2.93
CA ASP A 19 2.61 -19.50 -2.14
C ASP A 19 2.59 -19.01 -0.71
N ASP A 20 1.45 -18.42 -0.30
CA ASP A 20 1.26 -17.91 1.05
C ASP A 20 1.09 -19.05 2.08
N ASP A 21 0.83 -20.30 1.66
CA ASP A 21 0.72 -21.48 2.54
C ASP A 21 1.47 -22.71 1.98
N PRO A 22 2.82 -22.70 2.06
CA PRO A 22 3.66 -23.76 1.52
C PRO A 22 3.47 -25.11 2.23
N GLY A 23 2.77 -25.15 3.37
CA GLY A 23 2.46 -26.37 4.12
C GLY A 23 1.14 -27.04 3.69
N ASP A 24 0.29 -26.31 2.97
CA ASP A 24 -0.99 -26.82 2.45
C ASP A 24 -0.83 -27.36 1.03
N HIS A 25 -0.46 -28.64 0.93
CA HIS A 25 -0.36 -29.35 -0.35
C HIS A 25 -1.71 -29.73 -0.97
N THR A 26 -2.84 -29.32 -0.39
CA THR A 26 -4.18 -29.67 -0.88
C THR A 26 -4.67 -28.77 -2.03
N LEU A 27 -3.93 -27.71 -2.38
CA LEU A 27 -4.37 -26.62 -3.27
C LEU A 27 -4.08 -26.79 -4.78
N ALA A 28 -3.52 -27.91 -5.23
CA ALA A 28 -3.13 -28.05 -6.64
C ALA A 28 -4.27 -28.16 -7.67
N ALA A 29 -5.55 -28.12 -7.27
CA ALA A 29 -6.64 -28.53 -8.15
C ALA A 29 -7.87 -27.61 -8.22
N GLN A 30 -7.90 -26.46 -7.54
CA GLN A 30 -9.02 -25.53 -7.68
C GLN A 30 -8.43 -24.13 -7.75
N ASP A 31 -8.68 -23.44 -8.86
CA ASP A 31 -8.48 -21.99 -9.00
C ASP A 31 -9.80 -21.35 -8.54
N PRO A 32 -10.06 -21.18 -7.22
CA PRO A 32 -11.22 -20.44 -6.79
C PRO A 32 -11.07 -19.04 -7.36
N ALA A 33 -12.07 -18.61 -8.14
CA ALA A 33 -12.07 -17.29 -8.75
C ALA A 33 -11.60 -16.25 -7.73
N PHE A 34 -10.44 -15.65 -8.00
CA PHE A 34 -9.83 -14.65 -7.14
C PHE A 34 -10.88 -13.58 -6.83
N ASN A 35 -11.20 -13.42 -5.55
CA ASN A 35 -12.31 -12.59 -5.12
C ASN A 35 -11.83 -11.25 -4.54
N LEU A 36 -12.76 -10.33 -4.30
CA LEU A 36 -12.43 -8.99 -3.78
C LEU A 36 -11.72 -9.04 -2.43
N ARG A 37 -12.05 -10.01 -1.57
CA ARG A 37 -11.40 -10.14 -0.25
C ARG A 37 -9.92 -10.52 -0.41
N GLN A 38 -9.61 -11.45 -1.31
CA GLN A 38 -8.24 -11.83 -1.63
C GLN A 38 -7.48 -10.67 -2.29
N MET A 39 -8.13 -9.90 -3.16
CA MET A 39 -7.55 -8.69 -3.74
C MET A 39 -7.17 -7.66 -2.67
N ARG A 40 -8.10 -7.38 -1.73
CA ARG A 40 -7.83 -6.46 -0.60
C ARG A 40 -6.69 -6.96 0.29
N ALA A 41 -6.62 -8.27 0.56
CA ALA A 41 -5.55 -8.86 1.36
C ALA A 41 -4.18 -8.77 0.67
N SER A 42 -4.12 -9.04 -0.63
CA SER A 42 -2.91 -8.88 -1.46
C SER A 42 -2.42 -7.44 -1.46
N VAL A 43 -3.32 -6.49 -1.77
CA VAL A 43 -3.00 -5.06 -1.74
C VAL A 43 -2.49 -4.62 -0.37
N ARG A 44 -3.11 -5.10 0.73
CA ARG A 44 -2.66 -4.79 2.09
C ARG A 44 -1.22 -5.27 2.33
N ARG A 45 -0.89 -6.51 1.94
CA ARG A 45 0.47 -7.06 2.06
C ARG A 45 1.46 -6.20 1.26
N ASP A 46 1.13 -5.91 0.01
CA ASP A 46 2.02 -5.18 -0.89
C ASP A 46 2.24 -3.73 -0.41
N LEU A 47 1.22 -3.07 0.16
CA LEU A 47 1.36 -1.78 0.83
C LEU A 47 2.24 -1.87 2.09
N GLU A 48 2.10 -2.93 2.89
CA GLU A 48 2.94 -3.15 4.07
C GLU A 48 4.41 -3.28 3.68
N ASP A 49 4.70 -4.06 2.63
CA ASP A 49 6.05 -4.25 2.10
C ASP A 49 6.62 -2.93 1.52
N LEU A 50 5.79 -2.17 0.78
CA LEU A 50 6.17 -0.88 0.23
C LEU A 50 6.50 0.13 1.34
N LEU A 51 5.61 0.29 2.31
CA LEU A 51 5.74 1.29 3.37
C LEU A 51 6.82 0.93 4.40
N ASN A 52 7.17 -0.35 4.55
CA ASN A 52 8.30 -0.77 5.37
C ASN A 52 9.63 -0.83 4.62
N SER A 53 9.62 -0.70 3.29
CA SER A 53 10.84 -0.53 2.50
C SER A 53 11.38 0.91 2.59
N ARG A 54 12.71 1.06 2.51
CA ARG A 54 13.39 2.37 2.58
C ARG A 54 14.24 2.57 1.34
N VAL A 55 14.10 3.74 0.74
CA VAL A 55 14.97 4.16 -0.36
C VAL A 55 16.30 4.64 0.23
N SER A 56 17.40 4.02 -0.21
CA SER A 56 18.75 4.47 0.16
C SER A 56 19.01 5.88 -0.38
N TRP A 57 19.90 6.62 0.28
CA TRP A 57 20.30 7.99 -0.05
C TRP A 57 21.10 8.10 -1.36
N GLN A 58 20.55 7.59 -2.47
CA GLN A 58 21.15 7.72 -3.79
C GLN A 58 20.50 8.87 -4.55
N THR A 59 21.26 9.95 -4.68
CA THR A 59 21.00 10.99 -5.67
C THR A 59 21.58 10.56 -7.01
N TRP A 60 20.72 10.42 -8.00
CA TRP A 60 21.12 10.11 -9.38
C TRP A 60 21.32 11.42 -10.16
N PRO A 61 22.24 11.47 -11.15
CA PRO A 61 22.31 12.58 -12.08
C PRO A 61 20.97 12.91 -12.75
N GLU A 62 20.68 14.19 -12.97
CA GLU A 62 19.40 14.66 -13.54
C GLU A 62 19.10 14.06 -14.93
N ALA A 63 20.12 13.60 -15.65
CA ALA A 63 19.97 12.92 -16.93
C ALA A 63 19.23 11.56 -16.83
N TYR A 64 19.11 10.97 -15.64
CA TYR A 64 18.52 9.64 -15.43
C TYR A 64 17.14 9.73 -14.76
N THR A 65 16.18 10.32 -15.46
CA THR A 65 14.83 10.57 -14.92
C THR A 65 14.04 9.29 -14.62
N GLU A 66 14.25 8.24 -15.41
CA GLU A 66 13.55 6.97 -15.31
C GLU A 66 13.97 6.17 -14.06
N LEU A 67 15.17 6.42 -13.52
CA LEU A 67 15.63 5.78 -12.28
C LEU A 67 14.73 6.15 -11.09
N GLN A 68 14.16 7.35 -11.12
CA GLN A 68 13.18 7.75 -10.12
C GLN A 68 11.95 6.85 -10.17
N GLN A 69 11.50 6.37 -11.33
CA GLN A 69 10.32 5.50 -11.46
C GLN A 69 10.64 4.01 -11.36
N SER A 70 11.92 3.65 -11.24
CA SER A 70 12.38 2.27 -11.20
C SER A 70 12.30 1.64 -9.80
N LEU A 71 12.55 0.33 -9.74
CA LEU A 71 12.70 -0.43 -8.50
C LEU A 71 13.80 0.09 -7.58
N LEU A 72 14.80 0.83 -8.09
CA LEU A 72 15.83 1.45 -7.25
C LEU A 72 15.27 2.50 -6.29
N SER A 73 14.09 3.04 -6.61
CA SER A 73 13.40 4.04 -5.79
C SER A 73 12.19 3.44 -5.06
N TYR A 74 12.11 2.11 -4.92
CA TYR A 74 11.02 1.41 -4.24
C TYR A 74 11.10 1.60 -2.72
N GLY A 75 9.98 2.03 -2.12
CA GLY A 75 9.86 2.28 -0.69
C GLY A 75 9.71 3.75 -0.34
N LEU A 76 9.65 4.05 0.96
CA LEU A 76 9.57 5.42 1.47
C LEU A 76 10.98 6.06 1.52
N PRO A 77 11.09 7.36 1.21
CA PRO A 77 12.31 8.12 1.50
C PRO A 77 12.50 8.22 3.01
N ASP A 78 13.73 8.49 3.47
CA ASP A 78 14.01 8.60 4.89
C ASP A 78 13.26 9.80 5.52
N PHE A 79 12.45 9.49 6.53
CA PHE A 79 11.67 10.46 7.30
C PHE A 79 12.02 10.48 8.79
N SER A 80 13.09 9.80 9.20
CA SER A 80 13.55 9.70 10.59
C SER A 80 13.80 11.06 11.25
N ILE A 81 14.21 12.05 10.47
CA ILE A 81 14.50 13.42 10.92
C ILE A 81 13.28 14.33 10.96
N MET A 82 12.10 13.88 10.52
CA MET A 82 10.89 14.72 10.51
C MET A 82 10.24 14.80 11.89
N PRO A 83 10.00 16.01 12.43
CA PRO A 83 9.36 16.17 13.73
C PRO A 83 7.86 15.90 13.60
N VAL A 84 7.44 14.64 13.72
CA VAL A 84 6.03 14.20 13.64
C VAL A 84 5.11 14.80 14.72
N SER A 85 5.64 15.61 15.63
CA SER A 85 4.87 16.45 16.56
C SER A 85 4.25 17.68 15.90
N SER A 86 4.84 18.18 14.81
CA SER A 86 4.33 19.34 14.06
C SER A 86 3.25 18.93 13.06
N GLN A 87 2.19 19.74 12.97
CA GLN A 87 1.14 19.55 11.96
C GLN A 87 1.69 19.61 10.53
N ASP A 88 2.61 20.54 10.25
CA ASP A 88 3.23 20.68 8.93
C ASP A 88 4.07 19.45 8.55
N ALA A 89 4.78 18.88 9.53
CA ALA A 89 5.57 17.68 9.31
C ALA A 89 4.69 16.44 9.07
N ARG A 90 3.57 16.32 9.79
CA ARG A 90 2.58 15.25 9.57
C ARG A 90 1.97 15.34 8.17
N GLN A 91 1.60 16.55 7.73
CA GLN A 91 1.07 16.76 6.38
C GLN A 91 2.11 16.45 5.30
N ARG A 92 3.38 16.81 5.53
CA ARG A 92 4.47 16.44 4.63
C ARG A 92 4.65 14.92 4.55
N LEU A 93 4.58 14.21 5.67
CA LEU A 93 4.62 12.75 5.69
C LEU A 93 3.46 12.13 4.92
N CYS A 94 2.22 12.64 5.11
CA CYS A 94 1.06 12.17 4.36
C CYS A 94 1.27 12.28 2.84
N ARG A 95 1.80 13.41 2.36
CA ARG A 95 2.11 13.60 0.93
C ARG A 95 3.17 12.62 0.43
N ILE A 96 4.23 12.41 1.21
CA ILE A 96 5.29 11.45 0.86
C ILE A 96 4.72 10.04 0.71
N VAL A 97 3.89 9.61 1.67
CA VAL A 97 3.22 8.30 1.63
C VAL A 97 2.28 8.21 0.43
N GLU A 98 1.47 9.25 0.18
CA GLU A 98 0.55 9.30 -0.97
C GLU A 98 1.29 9.20 -2.31
N ASP A 99 2.35 9.99 -2.51
CA ASP A 99 3.15 9.99 -3.73
C ASP A 99 3.84 8.64 -3.96
N THR A 100 4.30 8.00 -2.88
CA THR A 100 4.95 6.69 -2.93
C THR A 100 3.95 5.61 -3.33
N ILE A 101 2.76 5.61 -2.74
CA ILE A 101 1.70 4.64 -3.08
C ILE A 101 1.25 4.84 -4.53
N ARG A 102 0.96 6.09 -4.94
CA ARG A 102 0.53 6.42 -6.31
C ARG A 102 1.51 5.93 -7.38
N LYS A 103 2.80 5.89 -7.03
CA LYS A 103 3.88 5.48 -7.93
C LYS A 103 4.05 3.96 -8.03
N PHE A 104 3.90 3.24 -6.93
CA PHE A 104 4.23 1.81 -6.86
C PHE A 104 3.03 0.87 -6.76
N GLU A 105 1.82 1.40 -6.53
CA GLU A 105 0.58 0.61 -6.46
C GLU A 105 -0.38 0.96 -7.62
N PRO A 106 -0.15 0.42 -8.83
CA PRO A 106 -0.90 0.80 -10.03
C PRO A 106 -2.36 0.34 -10.02
N ARG A 107 -2.76 -0.53 -9.07
CA ARG A 107 -4.17 -0.95 -8.93
C ARG A 107 -5.05 0.19 -8.38
N PHE A 108 -4.46 1.21 -7.75
CA PHE A 108 -5.17 2.38 -7.26
C PHE A 108 -5.34 3.44 -8.34
N ALA A 109 -6.60 3.86 -8.54
CA ALA A 109 -7.01 4.95 -9.41
C ALA A 109 -6.82 6.32 -8.74
N ASP A 110 -7.17 6.39 -7.45
CA ASP A 110 -6.97 7.56 -6.60
C ASP A 110 -6.52 7.08 -5.22
N VAL A 111 -5.70 7.87 -4.55
CA VAL A 111 -5.22 7.61 -3.20
C VAL A 111 -5.08 8.93 -2.46
N ARG A 112 -5.51 8.94 -1.20
CA ARG A 112 -5.40 10.07 -0.27
C ARG A 112 -4.95 9.56 1.09
N VAL A 113 -4.02 10.29 1.69
CA VAL A 113 -3.49 9.94 3.02
C VAL A 113 -3.76 11.08 3.98
N GLU A 114 -4.35 10.77 5.13
CA GLU A 114 -4.70 11.74 6.17
C GLU A 114 -4.27 11.24 7.55
N VAL A 115 -4.18 12.16 8.53
CA VAL A 115 -3.91 11.78 9.92
C VAL A 115 -5.24 11.37 10.57
N ALA A 116 -5.33 10.16 11.10
CA ALA A 116 -6.59 9.61 11.60
C ALA A 116 -6.98 10.13 13.00
N GLU A 117 -6.01 10.47 13.84
CA GLU A 117 -6.25 10.98 15.20
C GLU A 117 -5.27 12.11 15.57
N GLU A 118 -5.80 13.25 16.02
CA GLU A 118 -5.00 14.38 16.54
C GLU A 118 -4.94 14.43 18.07
N GLY A 119 -5.58 13.47 18.77
CA GLY A 119 -5.84 13.56 20.21
C GLY A 119 -5.00 12.66 21.11
N GLY A 120 -4.19 13.27 21.99
CA GLY A 120 -3.65 12.65 23.20
C GLY A 120 -2.16 12.28 23.17
N LEU A 121 -1.64 11.87 24.34
CA LEU A 121 -0.29 11.34 24.62
C LEU A 121 0.02 10.02 23.88
N ALA A 122 -0.53 9.82 22.69
CA ALA A 122 -0.28 8.64 21.88
C ALA A 122 1.18 8.68 21.40
N THR A 123 1.91 7.63 21.71
CA THR A 123 3.29 7.42 21.27
C THR A 123 3.39 7.03 19.81
N THR A 124 2.27 6.89 19.09
CA THR A 124 2.21 6.30 17.74
C THR A 124 1.42 7.24 16.84
N LEU A 125 1.92 7.53 15.64
CA LEU A 125 1.21 8.35 14.66
C LEU A 125 0.30 7.45 13.82
N ARG A 126 -1.00 7.76 13.76
CA ARG A 126 -1.97 7.04 12.94
C ARG A 126 -2.24 7.77 11.63
N LEU A 127 -1.98 7.11 10.51
CA LEU A 127 -2.36 7.61 9.18
C LEU A 127 -3.48 6.74 8.62
N ARG A 128 -4.42 7.34 7.90
CA ARG A 128 -5.47 6.67 7.16
C ARG A 128 -5.21 6.83 5.67
N ILE A 129 -5.18 5.72 4.95
CA ILE A 129 -5.02 5.65 3.51
C ILE A 129 -6.39 5.32 2.92
N ASN A 130 -7.00 6.29 2.24
CA ASN A 130 -8.24 6.10 1.48
C ASN A 130 -7.88 5.99 0.01
N ALA A 131 -8.30 4.92 -0.67
CA ALA A 131 -8.00 4.72 -2.07
C ALA A 131 -9.21 4.18 -2.85
N VAL A 132 -9.22 4.47 -4.15
CA VAL A 132 -10.16 3.88 -5.11
C VAL A 132 -9.38 2.88 -5.95
N MET A 133 -9.83 1.63 -5.97
CA MET A 133 -9.17 0.55 -6.69
C MET A 133 -9.95 0.17 -7.95
N TYR A 134 -9.23 -0.08 -9.06
CA TYR A 134 -9.84 -0.64 -10.26
C TYR A 134 -10.13 -2.14 -10.05
N ALA A 135 -11.34 -2.46 -9.59
CA ALA A 135 -11.91 -3.79 -9.73
C ALA A 135 -12.88 -3.76 -10.93
N ILE A 136 -12.66 -4.60 -11.94
CA ILE A 136 -13.69 -4.80 -12.97
C ILE A 136 -14.75 -5.69 -12.29
N PRO A 137 -16.06 -5.34 -12.29
CA PRO A 137 -16.76 -4.34 -13.11
C PRO A 137 -16.98 -2.96 -12.47
N VAL A 138 -16.71 -2.76 -11.18
CA VAL A 138 -17.06 -1.53 -10.45
C VAL A 138 -15.86 -1.06 -9.60
N PRO A 139 -15.46 0.21 -9.69
CA PRO A 139 -14.45 0.78 -8.79
C PRO A 139 -14.81 0.57 -7.32
N GLU A 140 -13.84 0.13 -6.52
CA GLU A 140 -14.03 -0.20 -5.11
C GLU A 140 -13.29 0.81 -4.24
N GLU A 141 -14.00 1.43 -3.29
CA GLU A 141 -13.38 2.27 -2.26
C GLU A 141 -12.81 1.39 -1.15
N VAL A 142 -11.55 1.62 -0.80
CA VAL A 142 -10.84 0.91 0.26
C VAL A 142 -10.21 1.90 1.22
N SER A 143 -10.30 1.63 2.52
CA SER A 143 -9.65 2.42 3.57
C SER A 143 -8.77 1.51 4.42
N PHE A 144 -7.52 1.89 4.59
CA PHE A 144 -6.57 1.24 5.48
C PHE A 144 -6.15 2.21 6.58
N ASP A 145 -6.24 1.76 7.83
CA ASP A 145 -5.66 2.50 8.95
C ASP A 145 -4.23 1.99 9.15
N THR A 146 -3.28 2.87 9.37
CA THR A 146 -1.87 2.53 9.56
C THR A 146 -1.35 3.12 10.86
N GLU A 147 -0.54 2.34 11.57
CA GLU A 147 0.16 2.78 12.78
C GLU A 147 1.65 2.90 12.49
N LEU A 148 2.20 4.09 12.71
CA LEU A 148 3.63 4.37 12.66
C LEU A 148 4.23 4.32 14.05
N GLU A 149 5.09 3.33 14.27
CA GLU A 149 5.92 3.25 15.48
C GLU A 149 7.12 4.21 15.36
N PRO A 150 7.31 5.19 16.25
CA PRO A 150 8.34 6.23 16.05
C PRO A 150 9.77 5.73 16.20
N VAL A 151 9.98 4.66 16.96
CA VAL A 151 11.32 4.17 17.31
C VAL A 151 11.90 3.34 16.17
N THR A 152 11.11 2.41 15.63
CA THR A 152 11.49 1.53 14.54
C THR A 152 11.15 2.12 13.17
N LEU A 153 10.30 3.14 13.15
CA LEU A 153 9.65 3.69 11.95
C LEU A 153 8.83 2.64 11.19
N GLY A 154 8.47 1.53 11.85
CA GLY A 154 7.62 0.49 11.26
C GLY A 154 6.21 1.01 11.02
N LEU A 155 5.67 0.72 9.83
CA LEU A 155 4.29 1.02 9.46
C LEU A 155 3.50 -0.28 9.40
N ARG A 156 2.49 -0.40 10.27
CA ARG A 156 1.60 -1.57 10.27
C ARG A 156 0.23 -1.19 9.74
N LEU A 157 -0.29 -1.95 8.77
CA LEU A 157 -1.66 -1.79 8.29
C LEU A 157 -2.64 -2.55 9.19
N LEU A 158 -3.69 -1.86 9.61
CA LEU A 158 -4.83 -2.37 10.38
C LEU A 158 -6.04 -2.52 9.46
N GLU A 159 -6.79 -3.60 9.64
CA GLU A 159 -8.05 -3.83 8.93
C GLU A 159 -9.20 -3.14 9.67
N LYS A 160 -10.05 -2.40 8.95
CA LYS A 160 -11.30 -1.89 9.48
C LYS A 160 -12.36 -2.99 9.32
N LEU A 161 -12.97 -3.42 10.43
CA LEU A 161 -14.08 -4.39 10.46
C LEU A 161 -15.29 -3.93 9.64
#